data_AF-A0A935NRM8-F1
#
_entry.id   AF-A0A935NRM8-F1
#
_cell.length_a   1.000
_cell.length_b   1.000
_cell.length_c   1.000
_cell.angle_alpha   90.00
_cell.angle_beta   90.00
_cell.angle_gamma   90.00
#
_symmetry.space_group_name_H-M   'P 1'
#
loop_
_entity.id
_entity.type
_entity.pdbx_description
1 polymer ?
#
loop_
_entity_poly.entity_id
_entity_poly.type
_entity_poly.pdbx_seq_one_letter_code
_entity_poly.pdbx_strand_id
1 'polypeptide(L)'
;MKINTILSTLALSVVAISSAHAYDPKATIADLDARLAKIGAPKLEGTEKVADKDVPALFFGERKINNNYDVVDAVRKAHNATATVFVKQGDEFVRVSTNVLTPEGKRGIGTQLARNAAYEAVSKGQSYCGPIDVLGTAFDACYNPIKDAGGKIIGVSYIGHKK
;
A
#
# COMPACT_ATOMS: atom_id res chain seq x y z
N MET A 1 67.67 -31.28 0.40
CA MET A 1 66.80 -31.22 -0.78
C MET A 1 65.61 -32.14 -0.55
N LYS A 2 64.44 -31.57 -0.23
CA LYS A 2 63.10 -32.17 -0.37
C LYS A 2 62.08 -31.03 -0.23
N ILE A 3 61.44 -30.75 -1.35
CA ILE A 3 60.35 -29.79 -1.57
C ILE A 3 59.12 -30.33 -0.85
N ASN A 4 58.29 -29.47 -0.23
CA ASN A 4 56.88 -29.76 -0.03
C ASN A 4 56.05 -28.46 0.04
N THR A 5 55.57 -28.10 -1.14
CA THR A 5 54.17 -27.78 -1.50
C THR A 5 53.33 -26.88 -0.58
N ILE A 6 53.03 -25.72 -1.16
CA ILE A 6 52.02 -24.72 -0.82
C ILE A 6 50.61 -25.35 -0.86
N LEU A 7 49.79 -25.11 0.17
CA LEU A 7 48.33 -25.12 0.04
C LEU A 7 47.80 -23.76 0.50
N SER A 8 47.53 -22.89 -0.47
CA SER A 8 46.80 -21.64 -0.27
C SER A 8 45.31 -21.97 -0.31
N THR A 9 44.64 -22.06 0.83
CA THR A 9 43.17 -22.14 0.87
C THR A 9 42.58 -20.76 0.63
N LEU A 10 42.07 -20.55 -0.57
CA LEU A 10 41.22 -19.41 -0.91
C LEU A 10 39.86 -19.64 -0.24
N ALA A 11 39.58 -18.92 0.86
CA ALA A 11 38.26 -18.90 1.47
C ALA A 11 37.31 -18.09 0.58
N LEU A 12 36.49 -18.77 -0.22
CA LEU A 12 35.41 -18.14 -0.97
C LEU A 12 34.26 -17.89 0.00
N SER A 13 34.18 -16.68 0.54
CA SER A 13 33.05 -16.23 1.36
C SER A 13 31.80 -16.19 0.50
N VAL A 14 30.98 -17.24 0.54
CA VAL A 14 29.64 -17.22 -0.03
C VAL A 14 28.81 -16.26 0.82
N VAL A 15 28.59 -15.05 0.33
CA VAL A 15 27.57 -14.17 0.88
C VAL A 15 26.24 -14.87 0.63
N ALA A 16 25.66 -15.45 1.69
CA ALA A 16 24.29 -15.89 1.66
C ALA A 16 23.42 -14.66 1.40
N ILE A 17 22.92 -14.52 0.17
CA ILE A 17 21.82 -13.59 -0.12
C ILE A 17 20.63 -14.19 0.61
N SER A 18 20.42 -13.78 1.86
CA SER A 18 19.23 -14.14 2.61
C SER A 18 18.03 -13.68 1.80
N SER A 19 17.13 -14.62 1.50
CA SER A 19 15.83 -14.40 0.84
C SER A 19 14.84 -13.55 1.66
N ALA A 20 15.34 -12.73 2.58
CA ALA A 20 14.58 -11.88 3.48
C ALA A 20 14.01 -10.60 2.81
N HIS A 21 14.31 -10.35 1.53
CA HIS A 21 13.92 -9.12 0.83
C HIS A 21 12.48 -9.10 0.26
N ALA A 22 11.52 -9.84 0.82
CA ALA A 22 10.17 -9.90 0.24
C ALA A 22 9.01 -9.46 1.15
N TYR A 23 9.26 -9.10 2.41
CA TYR A 23 8.15 -8.89 3.37
C TYR A 23 8.43 -7.76 4.36
N ASP A 24 8.55 -6.53 3.86
CA ASP A 24 8.62 -5.32 4.69
C ASP A 24 7.42 -4.41 4.42
N PRO A 25 6.34 -4.50 5.23
CA PRO A 25 5.17 -3.63 5.10
C PRO A 25 5.50 -2.13 5.11
N LYS A 26 6.51 -1.69 5.86
CA LYS A 26 6.88 -0.28 5.94
C LYS A 26 7.58 0.19 4.67
N ALA A 27 8.47 -0.62 4.10
CA ALA A 27 9.06 -0.32 2.80
C ALA A 27 8.01 -0.33 1.68
N THR A 28 7.06 -1.26 1.72
CA THR A 28 6.00 -1.36 0.71
C THR A 28 5.04 -0.17 0.75
N ILE A 29 4.62 0.31 1.92
CA ILE A 29 3.76 1.51 2.01
C ILE A 29 4.52 2.76 1.57
N ALA A 30 5.82 2.86 1.89
CA ALA A 30 6.65 3.97 1.44
C ALA A 30 6.79 4.01 -0.09
N ASP A 31 6.92 2.86 -0.75
CA ASP A 31 6.92 2.78 -2.22
C ASP A 31 5.56 3.16 -2.83
N LEU A 32 4.43 2.72 -2.23
CA LEU A 32 3.10 3.15 -2.66
C LEU A 32 2.97 4.69 -2.58
N ASP A 33 3.31 5.27 -1.44
CA ASP A 33 3.21 6.71 -1.21
C ASP A 33 4.15 7.50 -2.14
N ALA A 34 5.37 7.01 -2.37
CA ALA A 34 6.31 7.64 -3.30
C ALA A 34 5.80 7.62 -4.75
N ARG A 35 5.17 6.51 -5.18
CA ARG A 35 4.55 6.42 -6.52
C ARG A 35 3.40 7.41 -6.67
N LEU A 36 2.55 7.54 -5.64
CA LEU A 36 1.47 8.50 -5.63
C LEU A 36 2.00 9.94 -5.65
N ALA A 37 2.96 10.26 -4.77
CA ALA A 37 3.57 11.59 -4.70
C ALA A 37 4.29 11.99 -6.00
N LYS A 38 4.89 11.03 -6.72
CA LYS A 38 5.51 11.28 -8.03
C LYS A 38 4.51 11.72 -9.10
N ILE A 39 3.23 11.38 -8.96
CA ILE A 39 2.17 11.83 -9.87
C ILE A 39 1.84 13.31 -9.59
N GLY A 40 1.80 13.72 -8.32
CA GLY A 40 1.62 15.11 -7.91
C GLY A 40 1.00 15.25 -6.53
N ALA A 41 0.75 16.49 -6.10
CA ALA A 41 0.10 16.74 -4.82
C ALA A 41 -1.35 16.22 -4.81
N PRO A 42 -1.83 15.64 -3.70
CA PRO A 42 -3.19 15.13 -3.62
C PRO A 42 -4.21 16.26 -3.44
N LYS A 43 -5.36 16.14 -4.11
CA LYS A 43 -6.50 17.07 -3.99
C LYS A 43 -7.82 16.34 -4.20
N LEU A 44 -8.91 16.93 -3.69
CA LEU A 44 -10.27 16.53 -4.02
C LEU A 44 -10.86 17.53 -5.02
N GLU A 45 -11.47 17.04 -6.09
CA GLU A 45 -12.09 17.89 -7.10
C GLU A 45 -13.29 17.19 -7.74
N GLY A 46 -14.50 17.64 -7.42
CA GLY A 46 -15.73 17.02 -7.90
C GLY A 46 -16.03 15.65 -7.27
N THR A 47 -16.85 14.86 -7.97
CA THR A 47 -17.30 13.54 -7.53
C THR A 47 -17.03 12.49 -8.61
N GLU A 48 -16.94 11.23 -8.19
CA GLU A 48 -16.80 10.07 -9.07
C GLU A 48 -17.68 8.93 -8.55
N LYS A 49 -18.31 8.20 -9.48
CA LYS A 49 -19.02 6.98 -9.16
C LYS A 49 -18.03 5.82 -8.96
N VAL A 50 -18.04 5.23 -7.77
CA VAL A 50 -17.25 4.05 -7.42
C VAL A 50 -18.21 2.97 -6.93
N ALA A 51 -18.29 1.88 -7.69
CA ALA A 51 -19.36 0.88 -7.56
C ALA A 51 -20.75 1.54 -7.64
N ASP A 52 -21.54 1.45 -6.58
CA ASP A 52 -22.89 1.99 -6.44
C ASP A 52 -22.95 3.34 -5.70
N LYS A 53 -21.79 3.97 -5.43
CA LYS A 53 -21.69 5.18 -4.61
C LYS A 53 -21.06 6.34 -5.38
N ASP A 54 -21.62 7.54 -5.22
CA ASP A 54 -20.93 8.78 -5.58
C ASP A 54 -20.04 9.22 -4.43
N VAL A 55 -18.74 9.31 -4.68
CA VAL A 55 -17.72 9.68 -3.68
C VAL A 55 -16.90 10.86 -4.18
N PRO A 56 -16.17 11.59 -3.30
CA PRO A 56 -15.24 12.61 -3.77
C PRO A 56 -14.21 12.02 -4.74
N ALA A 57 -13.92 12.75 -5.82
CA ALA A 57 -12.87 12.35 -6.75
C ALA A 57 -11.51 12.79 -6.20
N LEU A 58 -10.67 11.81 -5.89
CA LEU A 58 -9.31 11.98 -5.40
C LEU A 58 -8.35 12.02 -6.59
N PHE A 59 -7.56 13.09 -6.65
CA PHE A 59 -6.50 13.28 -7.63
C PHE A 59 -5.15 13.30 -6.94
N PHE A 60 -4.12 12.87 -7.65
CA PHE A 60 -2.74 13.26 -7.43
C PHE A 60 -2.28 13.99 -8.70
N GLY A 61 -1.87 15.25 -8.58
CA GLY A 61 -1.64 16.10 -9.76
C GLY A 61 -2.90 16.18 -10.64
N GLU A 62 -2.77 15.85 -11.92
CA GLU A 62 -3.89 15.80 -12.89
C GLU A 62 -4.55 14.42 -12.98
N ARG A 63 -4.01 13.40 -12.32
CA ARG A 63 -4.52 12.03 -12.44
C ARG A 63 -5.56 11.73 -11.37
N LYS A 64 -6.78 11.39 -11.82
CA LYS A 64 -7.82 10.81 -10.96
C LYS A 64 -7.43 9.40 -10.52
N ILE A 65 -7.50 9.14 -9.22
CA ILE A 65 -7.16 7.84 -8.62
C ILE A 65 -8.37 6.91 -8.54
N ASN A 66 -9.58 7.44 -8.38
CA ASN A 66 -10.80 6.64 -8.36
C ASN A 66 -10.91 5.82 -9.66
N ASN A 67 -11.14 4.51 -9.52
CA ASN A 67 -11.19 3.53 -10.63
C ASN A 67 -9.90 3.42 -11.48
N ASN A 68 -8.79 4.08 -11.10
CA ASN A 68 -7.48 3.90 -11.72
C ASN A 68 -6.64 2.94 -10.88
N TYR A 69 -6.16 1.84 -11.49
CA TYR A 69 -5.49 0.75 -10.77
C TYR A 69 -3.98 0.66 -11.01
N ASP A 70 -3.42 1.56 -11.83
CA ASP A 70 -2.04 1.45 -12.31
C ASP A 70 -1.03 1.41 -11.15
N VAL A 71 -1.22 2.28 -10.15
CA VAL A 71 -0.31 2.40 -9.01
C VAL A 71 -0.41 1.20 -8.08
N VAL A 72 -1.63 0.79 -7.72
CA VAL A 72 -1.84 -0.34 -6.81
C VAL A 72 -1.38 -1.66 -7.44
N ASP A 73 -1.56 -1.84 -8.75
CA ASP A 73 -1.10 -3.03 -9.46
C ASP A 73 0.42 -3.03 -9.65
N ALA A 74 1.05 -1.86 -9.84
CA ALA A 74 2.50 -1.74 -9.85
C ALA A 74 3.12 -2.14 -8.50
N VAL A 75 2.50 -1.77 -7.37
CA VAL A 75 2.92 -2.21 -6.02
C VAL A 75 2.80 -3.72 -5.89
N ARG A 76 1.69 -4.32 -6.35
CA ARG A 76 1.54 -5.79 -6.37
C ARG A 76 2.65 -6.47 -7.15
N LYS A 77 2.97 -5.96 -8.33
CA LYS A 77 4.02 -6.53 -9.19
C LYS A 77 5.41 -6.42 -8.55
N ALA A 78 5.69 -5.32 -7.85
CA ALA A 78 7.00 -5.08 -7.26
C ALA A 78 7.21 -5.81 -5.93
N HIS A 79 6.17 -5.92 -5.09
CA HIS A 79 6.29 -6.38 -3.70
C HIS A 79 5.52 -7.65 -3.40
N ASN A 80 4.78 -8.20 -4.37
CA ASN A 80 3.80 -9.27 -4.14
C ASN A 80 2.79 -8.95 -3.01
N ALA A 81 2.47 -7.67 -2.84
CA ALA A 81 1.59 -7.16 -1.80
C ALA A 81 0.22 -6.75 -2.34
N THR A 82 -0.77 -6.69 -1.46
CA THR A 82 -1.99 -5.94 -1.73
C THR A 82 -1.78 -4.46 -1.49
N ALA A 83 -2.51 -3.62 -2.24
CA ALA A 83 -2.46 -2.17 -2.15
C ALA A 83 -3.85 -1.58 -2.41
N THR A 84 -4.16 -0.49 -1.69
CA THR A 84 -5.43 0.22 -1.78
C THR A 84 -5.23 1.71 -1.54
N VAL A 85 -6.01 2.53 -2.25
CA VAL A 85 -6.26 3.93 -1.92
C VAL A 85 -7.73 4.10 -1.55
N PHE A 86 -7.96 4.72 -0.40
CA PHE A 86 -9.27 5.14 0.07
C PHE A 86 -9.42 6.65 -0.03
N VAL A 87 -10.62 7.14 -0.35
CA VAL A 87 -10.99 8.55 -0.26
C VAL A 87 -11.83 8.80 0.99
N LYS A 88 -11.64 9.94 1.65
CA LYS A 88 -12.50 10.35 2.77
C LYS A 88 -13.84 10.87 2.25
N GLN A 89 -14.94 10.30 2.75
CA GLN A 89 -16.31 10.75 2.49
C GLN A 89 -17.03 10.92 3.83
N GLY A 90 -17.24 12.16 4.26
CA GLY A 90 -17.69 12.45 5.63
C GLY A 90 -16.72 11.83 6.64
N ASP A 91 -17.23 10.98 7.51
CA ASP A 91 -16.43 10.24 8.49
C ASP A 91 -15.89 8.91 7.95
N GLU A 92 -16.33 8.46 6.78
CA GLU A 92 -15.89 7.18 6.22
C GLU A 92 -14.65 7.32 5.33
N PHE A 93 -13.93 6.21 5.16
CA PHE A 93 -12.93 6.05 4.10
C PHE A 93 -13.40 4.99 3.13
N VAL A 94 -13.72 5.39 1.90
CA VAL A 94 -14.26 4.51 0.86
C VAL A 94 -13.15 4.07 -0.07
N ARG A 95 -13.09 2.77 -0.37
CA ARG A 95 -12.11 2.16 -1.25
C ARG A 95 -12.34 2.57 -2.70
N VAL A 96 -11.42 3.34 -3.28
CA VAL A 96 -11.59 3.89 -4.65
C VAL A 96 -10.63 3.31 -5.68
N SER A 97 -9.50 2.74 -5.24
CA SER A 97 -8.58 1.99 -6.08
C SER A 97 -7.95 0.87 -5.27
N THR A 98 -7.97 -0.36 -5.76
CA THR A 98 -7.44 -1.50 -5.02
C THR A 98 -7.10 -2.66 -5.92
N ASN A 99 -6.11 -3.45 -5.54
CA ASN A 99 -5.84 -4.78 -6.11
C ASN A 99 -6.33 -5.94 -5.21
N VAL A 100 -7.00 -5.62 -4.10
CA VAL A 100 -7.65 -6.61 -3.24
C VAL A 100 -8.91 -7.09 -3.95
N LEU A 101 -9.01 -8.40 -4.13
CA LEU A 101 -10.15 -9.04 -4.76
C LEU A 101 -11.15 -9.52 -3.71
N THR A 102 -12.43 -9.49 -4.05
CA THR A 102 -13.51 -10.16 -3.33
C THR A 102 -13.43 -11.68 -3.60
N PRO A 103 -14.17 -12.51 -2.85
CA PRO A 103 -14.25 -13.96 -3.12
C PRO A 103 -14.71 -14.29 -4.55
N GLU A 104 -15.48 -13.42 -5.18
CA GLU A 104 -15.96 -13.55 -6.56
C GLU A 104 -14.92 -13.09 -7.61
N GLY A 105 -13.71 -12.72 -7.18
CA GLY A 105 -12.60 -12.31 -8.06
C GLY A 105 -12.69 -10.87 -8.58
N LYS A 106 -13.63 -10.06 -8.09
CA LYS A 106 -13.77 -8.64 -8.47
C LYS A 106 -12.95 -7.75 -7.53
N ARG A 107 -12.54 -6.55 -7.96
CA ARG A 107 -11.90 -5.59 -7.05
C ARG A 107 -12.88 -5.12 -5.99
N GLY A 108 -12.46 -5.10 -4.72
CA GLY A 108 -13.30 -4.73 -3.57
C GLY A 108 -13.61 -3.22 -3.44
N ILE A 109 -13.73 -2.49 -4.55
CA ILE A 109 -14.04 -1.04 -4.55
C ILE A 109 -15.42 -0.74 -3.94
N GLY A 110 -15.64 0.48 -3.45
CA GLY A 110 -16.90 0.92 -2.84
C GLY A 110 -17.10 0.44 -1.39
N THR A 111 -16.29 -0.51 -0.93
CA THR A 111 -16.24 -0.95 0.48
C THR A 111 -15.58 0.12 1.37
N GLN A 112 -15.91 0.13 2.65
CA GLN A 112 -15.33 1.06 3.63
C GLN A 112 -14.14 0.43 4.35
N LEU A 113 -13.21 1.27 4.80
CA LEU A 113 -12.22 0.87 5.79
C LEU A 113 -12.93 0.47 7.08
N ALA A 114 -12.64 -0.73 7.60
CA ALA A 114 -13.25 -1.23 8.82
C ALA A 114 -12.91 -0.35 10.04
N ARG A 115 -13.87 -0.19 10.96
CA ARG A 115 -13.73 0.60 12.19
C ARG A 115 -12.89 -0.15 13.23
N ASN A 116 -11.58 -0.01 13.13
CA ASN A 116 -10.59 -0.64 14.02
C ASN A 116 -9.43 0.33 14.34
N ALA A 117 -8.38 -0.16 15.00
CA ALA A 117 -7.21 0.64 15.37
C ALA A 117 -6.55 1.36 14.18
N ALA A 118 -6.56 0.77 12.98
CA ALA A 118 -6.04 1.42 11.78
C ALA A 118 -6.90 2.62 11.39
N TYR A 119 -8.23 2.46 11.39
CA TYR A 119 -9.18 3.55 11.13
C TYR A 119 -9.01 4.69 12.15
N GLU A 120 -8.90 4.37 13.44
CA GLU A 120 -8.75 5.37 14.50
C GLU A 120 -7.45 6.18 14.33
N ALA A 121 -6.33 5.50 14.03
CA ALA A 121 -5.05 6.14 13.81
C ALA A 121 -5.09 7.10 12.61
N VAL A 122 -5.52 6.61 11.44
CA VAL A 122 -5.53 7.43 10.21
C VAL A 122 -6.53 8.57 10.29
N SER A 123 -7.63 8.42 11.03
CA SER A 123 -8.58 9.52 11.30
C SER A 123 -7.96 10.65 12.13
N LYS A 124 -6.99 10.31 12.99
CA LYS A 124 -6.20 11.27 13.77
C LYS A 124 -4.96 11.77 13.00
N GLY A 125 -4.81 11.38 11.74
CA GLY A 125 -3.67 11.75 10.90
C GLY A 125 -2.37 11.05 11.28
N GLN A 126 -2.48 9.88 11.92
CA GLN A 126 -1.37 9.02 12.32
C GLN A 126 -1.31 7.78 11.42
N SER A 127 -0.10 7.27 11.17
CA SER A 127 0.11 5.99 10.50
C SER A 127 -0.21 4.82 11.43
N TYR A 128 -0.62 3.69 10.84
CA TYR A 128 -0.77 2.42 11.56
C TYR A 128 -0.05 1.32 10.80
N CYS A 129 0.71 0.47 11.50
CA CYS A 129 1.24 -0.78 10.95
C CYS A 129 1.05 -1.90 11.96
N GLY A 130 0.49 -3.02 11.53
CA GLY A 130 0.22 -4.16 12.39
C GLY A 130 -0.65 -5.22 11.72
N PRO A 131 -0.95 -6.31 12.45
CA PRO A 131 -1.84 -7.34 11.95
C PRO A 131 -3.25 -6.78 11.76
N ILE A 132 -3.90 -7.17 10.68
CA ILE A 132 -5.29 -6.79 10.38
C ILE A 132 -6.00 -7.94 9.66
N ASP A 133 -7.32 -8.02 9.82
CA ASP A 133 -8.17 -8.81 8.94
C ASP A 133 -8.71 -7.91 7.82
N VAL A 134 -8.53 -8.33 6.57
CA VAL A 134 -9.16 -7.70 5.41
C VAL A 134 -10.00 -8.74 4.68
N LEU A 135 -11.33 -8.58 4.76
CA LEU A 135 -12.31 -9.45 4.10
C LEU A 135 -12.14 -10.94 4.49
N GLY A 136 -11.85 -11.24 5.75
CA GLY A 136 -11.70 -12.59 6.28
C GLY A 136 -10.32 -13.22 6.05
N THR A 137 -9.33 -12.42 5.63
CA THR A 137 -7.94 -12.86 5.47
C THR A 137 -7.01 -12.03 6.33
N ALA A 138 -6.10 -12.69 7.05
CA ALA A 138 -5.09 -12.03 7.88
C ALA A 138 -3.95 -11.45 7.03
N PHE A 139 -3.59 -10.19 7.30
CA PHE A 139 -2.49 -9.47 6.69
C PHE A 139 -1.58 -8.85 7.74
N ASP A 140 -0.30 -8.68 7.42
CA ASP A 140 0.50 -7.61 8.01
C ASP A 140 0.35 -6.38 7.13
N ALA A 141 -0.28 -5.34 7.69
CA ALA A 141 -0.72 -4.18 6.94
C ALA A 141 -0.10 -2.89 7.47
N CYS A 142 0.02 -1.92 6.58
CA CYS A 142 0.31 -0.54 6.92
C CYS A 142 -0.71 0.39 6.27
N TYR A 143 -1.01 1.48 6.95
CA TYR A 143 -1.93 2.53 6.53
C TYR A 143 -1.31 3.89 6.79
N ASN A 144 -1.34 4.78 5.79
CA ASN A 144 -0.90 6.16 5.94
C ASN A 144 -2.03 7.13 5.55
N PRO A 145 -2.24 8.22 6.32
CA PRO A 145 -3.20 9.25 5.94
C PRO A 145 -2.69 10.02 4.72
N ILE A 146 -3.56 10.26 3.75
CA ILE A 146 -3.31 11.15 2.62
C ILE A 146 -3.87 12.52 2.99
N LYS A 147 -3.00 13.54 3.00
CA LYS A 147 -3.35 14.92 3.37
C LYS A 147 -3.22 15.84 2.16
N ASP A 148 -4.16 16.77 2.00
CA ASP A 148 -4.05 17.84 1.01
C ASP A 148 -2.99 18.89 1.41
N ALA A 149 -2.79 19.90 0.55
CA ALA A 149 -1.83 20.98 0.80
C ALA A 149 -2.11 21.79 2.08
N GLY A 150 -3.35 21.79 2.57
CA GLY A 150 -3.75 22.43 3.83
C GLY A 150 -3.57 21.53 5.06
N GLY A 151 -3.07 20.29 4.88
CA GLY A 151 -2.90 19.31 5.95
C GLY A 151 -4.17 18.55 6.31
N LYS A 152 -5.29 18.77 5.60
CA LYS A 152 -6.55 18.08 5.85
C LYS A 152 -6.48 16.67 5.29
N ILE A 153 -6.92 15.69 6.09
CA ILE A 153 -6.98 14.29 5.68
C ILE A 153 -8.09 14.13 4.63
N ILE A 154 -7.72 13.64 3.45
CA ILE A 154 -8.61 13.46 2.29
C ILE A 154 -8.64 12.01 1.79
N GLY A 155 -7.77 11.15 2.31
CA GLY A 155 -7.75 9.74 1.97
C GLY A 155 -6.81 8.94 2.85
N VAL A 156 -6.62 7.67 2.50
CA VAL A 156 -5.72 6.73 3.17
C VAL A 156 -5.08 5.83 2.13
N SER A 157 -3.78 5.64 2.19
CA SER A 157 -3.09 4.57 1.46
C SER A 157 -2.99 3.34 2.36
N TYR A 158 -3.07 2.15 1.77
CA TYR A 158 -2.98 0.87 2.44
C TYR A 158 -2.11 -0.08 1.63
N ILE A 159 -1.32 -0.87 2.34
CA ILE A 159 -0.73 -2.10 1.83
C ILE A 159 -1.02 -3.23 2.79
N GLY A 160 -0.99 -4.46 2.29
CA GLY A 160 -1.05 -5.65 3.12
C GLY A 160 -0.33 -6.81 2.47
N HIS A 161 0.53 -7.45 3.25
CA HIS A 161 1.11 -8.72 2.87
C HIS A 161 0.33 -9.85 3.55
N LYS A 162 -0.06 -10.85 2.76
CA LYS A 162 -0.90 -11.96 3.25
C LYS A 162 -0.05 -12.88 4.12
N LYS A 163 -0.58 -13.24 5.30
CA LYS A 163 0.02 -14.26 6.17
C LYS A 163 -0.17 -15.68 5.64
#